data_AF-W0PFM1-F1
#
_entry.id   AF-W0PFM1-F1
#
_cell.length_a   1.000
_cell.length_b   1.000
_cell.length_c   1.000
_cell.angle_alpha   90.00
_cell.angle_beta   90.00
_cell.angle_gamma   90.00
#
_symmetry.space_group_name_H-M   'P 1'
#
loop_
_entity.id
_entity.type
_entity.pdbx_description
1 polymer ?
#
loop_
_entity_poly.entity_id
_entity_poly.type
_entity_poly.pdbx_seq_one_letter_code
_entity_poly.pdbx_strand_id
1 'polypeptide(L)'
;MPMSVHKKGICMHTELQYRQDLAACYRLFDWLGWTELIFNHITLRVPQRENQPAEYLINPFGLHYSEVTASNLVRITVDGTVTDDSQSLVNQAGFVIHSAIHASRPDAHCIIHVHTTAGCAISCKEEGLRHDNFYSAMLYGDIAYHDYEGVTTSLDEQPRLVASLGSCNHLILRNHGLLVVAEDLPTAF
;
A
#
# COMPACT_ATOMS: atom_id res chain seq x y z
N MET A 1 8.29 -13.89 43.54
CA MET A 1 8.31 -12.62 42.77
C MET A 1 8.45 -12.96 41.30
N PRO A 2 7.44 -12.76 40.44
CA PRO A 2 7.64 -12.79 39.00
C PRO A 2 7.95 -11.38 38.48
N MET A 3 8.83 -11.35 37.49
CA MET A 3 9.50 -10.18 36.93
C MET A 3 8.52 -9.21 36.26
N SER A 4 8.75 -7.91 36.50
CA SER A 4 8.09 -6.82 35.79
C SER A 4 8.51 -6.83 34.31
N VAL A 5 7.58 -7.22 33.44
CA VAL A 5 7.72 -7.05 32.00
C VAL A 5 7.78 -5.55 31.74
N HIS A 6 8.96 -5.06 31.37
CA HIS A 6 9.11 -3.68 30.90
C HIS A 6 8.24 -3.50 29.67
N LYS A 7 7.14 -2.75 29.80
CA LYS A 7 6.46 -2.16 28.65
C LYS A 7 7.50 -1.34 27.90
N LYS A 8 7.95 -1.81 26.74
CA LYS A 8 8.69 -0.97 25.77
C LYS A 8 7.88 0.32 25.62
N GLY A 9 8.49 1.45 25.94
CA GLY A 9 7.88 2.76 25.75
C GLY A 9 7.43 2.88 24.29
N ILE A 10 6.16 3.16 24.07
CA ILE A 10 5.61 3.41 22.75
C ILE A 10 6.24 4.73 22.29
N CYS A 11 7.28 4.65 21.47
CA CYS A 11 7.76 5.81 20.74
C CYS A 11 6.70 6.10 19.66
N MET A 12 5.85 7.10 19.88
CA MET A 12 4.93 7.54 18.83
C MET A 12 5.77 8.21 17.74
N HIS A 13 5.83 7.58 16.56
CA HIS A 13 6.46 8.16 15.38
C HIS A 13 5.76 9.48 15.03
N THR A 14 6.55 10.50 14.69
CA THR A 14 6.02 11.77 14.18
C THR A 14 5.65 11.62 12.71
N GLU A 15 4.78 12.49 12.19
CA GLU A 15 4.49 12.53 10.74
C GLU A 15 5.78 12.69 9.92
N LEU A 16 6.75 13.48 10.40
CA LEU A 16 8.05 13.65 9.74
C LEU A 16 8.81 12.32 9.62
N GLN A 17 8.81 11.50 10.67
CA GLN A 17 9.47 10.19 10.63
C GLN A 17 8.80 9.27 9.60
N TYR A 18 7.46 9.22 9.57
CA TYR A 18 6.76 8.42 8.57
C TYR A 18 6.99 8.91 7.14
N ARG A 19 7.08 10.23 6.92
CA ARG A 19 7.46 10.80 5.61
C ARG A 19 8.88 10.39 5.21
N GLN A 20 9.83 10.37 6.14
CA GLN A 20 11.20 9.91 5.89
C GLN A 20 11.26 8.42 5.57
N ASP A 21 10.60 7.59 6.38
CA ASP A 21 10.58 6.13 6.21
C ASP A 21 9.89 5.75 4.89
N LEU A 22 8.75 6.37 4.59
CA LEU A 22 8.05 6.14 3.33
C LEU A 22 8.89 6.59 2.12
N ALA A 23 9.51 7.77 2.17
CA ALA A 23 10.40 8.21 1.11
C ALA A 23 11.59 7.25 0.91
N ALA A 24 12.16 6.71 2.00
CA ALA A 24 13.20 5.69 1.91
C ALA A 24 12.68 4.40 1.26
N CYS A 25 11.47 3.96 1.59
CA CYS A 25 10.82 2.80 0.95
C CYS A 25 10.70 2.99 -0.57
N TYR A 26 10.24 4.17 -1.04
CA TYR A 26 10.24 4.49 -2.47
C TYR A 26 11.64 4.37 -3.10
N ARG A 27 12.70 4.85 -2.42
CA ARG A 27 14.08 4.73 -2.92
C ARG A 27 14.60 3.29 -2.95
N LEU A 28 14.19 2.46 -1.99
CA LEU A 28 14.54 1.04 -1.99
C LEU A 28 13.84 0.30 -3.14
N PHE A 29 12.58 0.63 -3.44
CA PHE A 29 11.85 0.05 -4.58
C PHE A 29 12.51 0.41 -5.90
N ASP A 30 12.95 1.66 -6.07
CA ASP A 30 13.78 2.09 -7.21
C ASP A 30 15.09 1.30 -7.29
N TRP A 31 15.83 1.21 -6.19
CA TRP A 31 17.10 0.49 -6.13
C TRP A 31 16.96 -1.01 -6.45
N LEU A 32 15.85 -1.64 -6.05
CA LEU A 32 15.52 -3.05 -6.35
C LEU A 32 14.95 -3.26 -7.76
N GLY A 33 14.68 -2.19 -8.51
CA GLY A 33 14.07 -2.27 -9.84
C GLY A 33 12.60 -2.69 -9.82
N TRP A 34 11.87 -2.38 -8.75
CA TRP A 34 10.44 -2.69 -8.58
C TRP A 34 9.52 -1.55 -9.04
N THR A 35 10.08 -0.54 -9.69
CA THR A 35 9.34 0.59 -10.25
C THR A 35 8.66 0.23 -11.56
N GLU A 36 7.56 0.93 -11.83
CA GLU A 36 6.92 0.94 -13.15
C GLU A 36 6.67 2.40 -13.50
N LEU A 37 7.69 3.03 -14.11
CA LEU A 37 7.71 4.44 -14.45
C LEU A 37 7.17 5.32 -13.31
N ILE A 38 6.00 5.92 -13.49
CA ILE A 38 5.33 6.83 -12.54
C ILE A 38 4.01 6.25 -11.99
N PHE A 39 3.73 4.96 -12.21
CA PHE A 39 2.38 4.39 -12.07
C PHE A 39 2.14 3.65 -10.77
N ASN A 40 3.18 3.12 -10.11
CA ASN A 40 3.04 2.47 -8.81
C ASN A 40 2.68 3.49 -7.72
N HIS A 41 2.12 3.00 -6.61
CA HIS A 41 1.77 3.82 -5.47
C HIS A 41 1.84 3.05 -4.15
N ILE A 42 2.22 3.78 -3.09
CA ILE A 42 2.30 3.29 -1.71
C ILE A 42 1.54 4.28 -0.85
N THR A 43 0.73 3.79 0.08
CA THR A 43 0.03 4.63 1.04
C THR A 43 0.38 4.24 2.46
N LEU A 44 0.65 5.23 3.30
CA LEU A 44 0.97 5.04 4.72
C LEU A 44 0.08 5.93 5.59
N ARG A 45 -0.62 5.35 6.56
CA ARG A 45 -1.48 6.09 7.48
C ARG A 45 -0.65 6.98 8.41
N VAL A 46 -1.01 8.26 8.54
CA VAL A 46 -0.35 9.19 9.47
C VAL A 46 -0.92 9.05 10.90
N PRO A 47 -0.20 9.50 11.95
CA PRO A 47 -0.73 9.54 13.31
C PRO A 47 -2.04 10.33 13.34
N GLN A 48 -3.11 9.68 13.79
CA GLN A 48 -4.42 10.30 13.85
C GLN A 48 -4.46 11.37 14.93
N ARG A 49 -4.92 12.57 14.59
CA ARG A 49 -5.28 13.58 15.58
C ARG A 49 -6.65 13.21 16.15
N GLU A 50 -6.86 13.39 17.45
CA GLU A 50 -8.16 13.12 18.07
C GLU A 50 -9.30 13.81 17.29
N ASN A 51 -10.37 13.05 17.02
CA ASN A 51 -11.57 13.51 16.30
C ASN A 51 -11.36 13.93 14.83
N GLN A 52 -10.28 13.49 14.17
CA GLN A 52 -10.09 13.68 12.73
C GLN A 52 -10.21 12.35 11.98
N PRO A 53 -10.71 12.34 10.73
CA PRO A 53 -10.68 11.14 9.89
C PRO A 53 -9.24 10.67 9.67
N ALA A 54 -9.07 9.39 9.36
CA ALA A 54 -7.76 8.86 8.99
C ALA A 54 -7.27 9.50 7.68
N GLU A 55 -5.99 9.87 7.68
CA GLU A 55 -5.29 10.44 6.54
C GLU A 55 -4.08 9.57 6.19
N TYR A 56 -3.61 9.70 4.95
CA TYR A 56 -2.56 8.87 4.38
C TYR A 56 -1.55 9.72 3.63
N LEU A 57 -0.29 9.27 3.63
CA LEU A 57 0.76 9.77 2.75
C LEU A 57 0.76 8.96 1.46
N ILE A 58 0.99 9.62 0.33
CA ILE A 58 1.17 8.99 -0.99
C ILE A 58 2.16 9.81 -1.85
N ASN A 59 2.81 9.18 -2.83
CA ASN A 59 3.67 9.88 -3.77
C ASN A 59 2.87 10.87 -4.66
N PRO A 60 3.47 12.02 -5.01
CA PRO A 60 3.00 12.83 -6.12
C PRO A 60 2.91 12.03 -7.42
N PHE A 61 1.82 12.19 -8.15
CA PHE A 61 1.72 11.68 -9.50
C PHE A 61 2.63 12.46 -10.45
N GLY A 62 3.34 11.74 -11.31
CA GLY A 62 4.30 12.30 -12.26
C GLY A 62 5.76 12.23 -11.82
N LEU A 63 6.03 11.87 -10.56
CA LEU A 63 7.41 11.62 -10.10
C LEU A 63 7.76 10.14 -10.23
N HIS A 64 8.98 9.88 -10.67
CA HIS A 64 9.59 8.58 -10.51
C HIS A 64 9.90 8.32 -9.02
N TYR A 65 9.96 7.06 -8.58
CA TYR A 65 10.26 6.73 -7.18
C TYR A 65 11.63 7.27 -6.73
N SER A 66 12.59 7.41 -7.65
CA SER A 66 13.88 8.07 -7.45
C SER A 66 13.81 9.59 -7.27
N GLU A 67 12.62 10.19 -7.26
CA GLU A 67 12.40 11.62 -7.06
C GLU A 67 11.56 11.90 -5.81
N VAL A 68 10.94 10.87 -5.21
CA VAL A 68 10.12 11.01 -4.00
C VAL A 68 11.00 11.38 -2.81
N THR A 69 10.59 12.36 -2.01
CA THR A 69 11.26 12.82 -0.79
C THR A 69 10.23 12.98 0.33
N ALA A 70 10.69 13.03 1.58
CA ALA A 70 9.80 13.26 2.71
C ALA A 70 8.96 14.54 2.56
N SER A 71 9.53 15.58 1.94
CA SER A 71 8.90 16.89 1.78
C SER A 71 7.94 16.98 0.61
N ASN A 72 8.02 16.08 -0.39
CA ASN A 72 7.12 16.11 -1.55
C ASN A 72 5.97 15.11 -1.46
N LEU A 73 5.96 14.19 -0.49
CA LEU A 73 4.80 13.34 -0.22
C LEU A 73 3.54 14.17 0.00
N VAL A 74 2.41 13.68 -0.51
CA VAL A 74 1.11 14.34 -0.40
C VAL A 74 0.30 13.68 0.71
N ARG A 75 -0.35 14.49 1.54
CA ARG A 75 -1.33 13.99 2.51
C ARG A 75 -2.74 14.01 1.93
N ILE A 76 -3.46 12.90 2.07
CA ILE A 76 -4.77 12.68 1.45
C ILE A 76 -5.73 12.00 2.44
N THR A 77 -7.01 12.35 2.39
CA THR A 77 -8.07 11.62 3.10
C THR A 77 -8.42 10.31 2.40
N VAL A 78 -9.21 9.45 3.05
CA VAL A 78 -9.72 8.20 2.44
C VAL A 78 -10.58 8.46 1.20
N ASP A 79 -11.24 9.61 1.08
CA ASP A 79 -12.03 10.00 -0.10
C ASP A 79 -11.21 10.58 -1.25
N GLY A 80 -9.89 10.69 -1.10
CA GLY A 80 -9.01 11.17 -2.18
C GLY A 80 -8.79 12.69 -2.19
N THR A 81 -9.19 13.39 -1.12
CA THR A 81 -9.02 14.84 -0.98
C THR A 81 -7.65 15.15 -0.37
N VAL A 82 -6.87 16.02 -1.02
CA VAL A 82 -5.56 16.48 -0.50
C VAL A 82 -5.77 17.41 0.71
N THR A 83 -5.05 17.18 1.80
CA THR A 83 -5.25 17.89 3.09
C THR A 83 -4.04 18.67 3.60
N ASP A 84 -2.94 18.69 2.86
CA ASP A 84 -1.81 19.59 3.10
C ASP A 84 -1.73 20.67 2.02
N ASP A 85 -0.77 21.60 2.16
CA ASP A 85 -0.58 22.72 1.23
C ASP A 85 0.06 22.27 -0.11
N SER A 86 0.09 20.96 -0.40
CA SER A 86 0.69 20.43 -1.62
C SER A 86 -0.10 20.86 -2.85
N GLN A 87 0.64 21.29 -3.88
CA GLN A 87 0.09 21.57 -5.22
C GLN A 87 0.22 20.36 -6.16
N SER A 88 0.77 19.26 -5.67
CA SER A 88 0.96 18.04 -6.46
C SER A 88 -0.36 17.32 -6.70
N LEU A 89 -0.48 16.73 -7.89
CA LEU A 89 -1.58 15.80 -8.19
C LEU A 89 -1.29 14.42 -7.59
N VAL A 90 -2.35 13.66 -7.35
CA VAL A 90 -2.28 12.24 -6.97
C VAL A 90 -2.98 11.42 -8.05
N ASN A 91 -2.52 10.19 -8.29
CA ASN A 91 -3.19 9.27 -9.20
C ASN A 91 -4.50 8.79 -8.58
N GLN A 92 -5.60 9.49 -8.88
CA GLN A 92 -6.92 9.20 -8.32
C GLN A 92 -7.39 7.78 -8.65
N ALA A 93 -7.15 7.30 -9.87
CA ALA A 93 -7.48 5.94 -10.27
C ALA A 93 -6.73 4.90 -9.41
N GLY A 94 -5.42 5.09 -9.25
CA GLY A 94 -4.60 4.24 -8.38
C GLY A 94 -5.03 4.26 -6.91
N PHE A 95 -5.53 5.40 -6.43
CA PHE A 95 -5.99 5.56 -5.05
C PHE A 95 -7.35 4.90 -4.76
N VAL A 96 -8.16 4.56 -5.78
CA VAL A 96 -9.46 3.87 -5.59
C VAL A 96 -9.29 2.53 -4.86
N ILE A 97 -8.23 1.76 -5.18
CA ILE A 97 -7.95 0.47 -4.52
C ILE A 97 -7.52 0.69 -3.06
N HIS A 98 -6.62 1.65 -2.84
CA HIS A 98 -6.10 1.96 -1.52
C HIS A 98 -7.19 2.49 -0.58
N SER A 99 -8.04 3.39 -1.07
CA SER A 99 -9.17 3.93 -0.29
C SER A 99 -10.17 2.85 0.11
N ALA A 100 -10.51 1.90 -0.79
CA ALA A 100 -11.40 0.79 -0.49
C ALA A 100 -10.86 -0.09 0.66
N ILE A 101 -9.59 -0.44 0.59
CA ILE A 101 -8.95 -1.30 1.58
C ILE A 101 -8.78 -0.54 2.90
N HIS A 102 -8.26 0.69 2.89
CA HIS A 102 -8.13 1.51 4.09
C HIS A 102 -9.46 1.75 4.82
N ALA A 103 -10.55 1.96 4.06
CA ALA A 103 -11.87 2.16 4.62
C ALA A 103 -12.46 0.88 5.26
N SER A 104 -12.04 -0.29 4.80
CA SER A 104 -12.59 -1.59 5.24
C SER A 104 -11.69 -2.33 6.24
N ARG A 105 -10.39 -2.03 6.27
CA ARG A 105 -9.37 -2.68 7.10
C ARG A 105 -8.72 -1.69 8.07
N PRO A 106 -9.15 -1.66 9.34
CA PRO A 106 -8.55 -0.79 10.35
C PRO A 106 -7.05 -1.03 10.55
N ASP A 107 -6.58 -2.25 10.30
CA ASP A 107 -5.21 -2.71 10.39
C ASP A 107 -4.38 -2.47 9.12
N ALA A 108 -4.98 -1.98 8.03
CA ALA A 108 -4.25 -1.50 6.85
C ALA A 108 -3.54 -0.17 7.19
N HIS A 109 -2.38 -0.25 7.84
CA HIS A 109 -1.56 0.93 8.10
C HIS A 109 -0.76 1.33 6.86
N CYS A 110 -0.21 0.33 6.16
CA CYS A 110 0.50 0.49 4.91
C CYS A 110 -0.13 -0.38 3.83
N ILE A 111 -0.24 0.17 2.62
CA ILE A 111 -0.61 -0.59 1.42
C ILE A 111 0.41 -0.27 0.33
N ILE A 112 0.97 -1.31 -0.28
CA ILE A 112 1.92 -1.22 -1.39
C ILE A 112 1.31 -1.88 -2.61
N HIS A 113 1.32 -1.19 -3.75
CA HIS A 113 0.93 -1.75 -5.03
C HIS A 113 2.04 -1.59 -6.06
N VAL A 114 2.36 -2.66 -6.78
CA VAL A 114 3.44 -2.71 -7.78
C VAL A 114 3.11 -3.50 -9.03
N HIS A 115 3.72 -3.08 -10.13
CA HIS A 115 3.71 -3.75 -11.44
C HIS A 115 5.07 -4.36 -11.83
N THR A 116 5.71 -5.12 -10.94
CA THR A 116 6.97 -5.77 -11.31
C THR A 116 6.74 -6.76 -12.46
N THR A 117 7.69 -6.89 -13.38
CA THR A 117 7.58 -7.82 -14.54
C THR A 117 7.19 -9.24 -14.12
N ALA A 118 7.81 -9.75 -13.06
CA ALA A 118 7.51 -11.08 -12.53
C ALA A 118 6.11 -11.14 -11.87
N GLY A 119 5.74 -10.11 -11.10
CA GLY A 119 4.41 -10.02 -10.48
C GLY A 119 3.29 -9.98 -11.51
N CYS A 120 3.43 -9.12 -12.53
CA CYS A 120 2.49 -9.04 -13.65
C CYS A 120 2.41 -10.38 -14.41
N ALA A 121 3.54 -11.02 -14.68
CA ALA A 121 3.56 -12.32 -15.35
C ALA A 121 2.79 -13.41 -14.58
N ILE A 122 2.93 -13.46 -13.25
CA ILE A 122 2.16 -14.38 -12.40
C ILE A 122 0.68 -13.98 -12.35
N SER A 123 0.37 -12.69 -12.27
CA SER A 123 -1.02 -12.20 -12.25
C SER A 123 -1.81 -12.56 -13.52
N CYS A 124 -1.11 -12.80 -14.63
CA CYS A 124 -1.70 -13.23 -15.90
C CYS A 124 -1.92 -14.74 -16.02
N LYS A 125 -1.48 -15.55 -15.05
CA LYS A 125 -1.65 -17.01 -15.06
C LYS A 125 -2.98 -17.40 -14.44
N GLU A 126 -3.67 -18.35 -15.06
CA GLU A 126 -4.91 -18.93 -14.52
C GLU A 126 -4.69 -19.50 -13.10
N GLU A 127 -3.65 -20.31 -12.94
CA GLU A 127 -3.24 -20.91 -11.65
C GLU A 127 -2.68 -19.89 -10.65
N GLY A 128 -2.37 -18.65 -11.07
CA GLY A 128 -1.77 -17.63 -10.20
C GLY A 128 -0.40 -18.04 -9.63
N LEU A 129 -0.14 -17.65 -8.38
CA LEU A 129 1.07 -18.04 -7.66
C LEU A 129 0.96 -19.47 -7.14
N ARG A 130 1.85 -20.34 -7.61
CA ARG A 130 2.01 -21.70 -7.10
C ARG A 130 2.83 -21.70 -5.81
N HIS A 131 2.57 -22.67 -4.94
CA HIS A 131 3.29 -22.84 -3.67
C HIS A 131 4.41 -23.89 -3.76
N ASP A 132 5.20 -23.85 -4.84
CA ASP A 132 6.21 -24.86 -5.17
C ASP A 132 7.64 -24.46 -4.78
N ASN A 133 7.84 -23.26 -4.23
CA ASN A 133 9.11 -22.83 -3.65
C ASN A 133 8.95 -22.29 -2.23
N PHE A 134 10.08 -22.21 -1.51
CA PHE A 134 10.14 -21.84 -0.09
C PHE A 134 9.40 -20.53 0.23
N TYR A 135 9.57 -19.49 -0.58
CA TYR A 135 8.94 -18.18 -0.35
C TYR A 135 7.45 -18.20 -0.66
N SER A 136 7.06 -18.78 -1.80
CA SER A 136 5.64 -18.92 -2.15
C SER A 136 4.86 -19.78 -1.16
N ALA A 137 5.48 -20.79 -0.56
CA ALA A 137 4.85 -21.65 0.43
C ALA A 137 4.55 -20.91 1.75
N MET A 138 5.34 -19.89 2.11
CA MET A 138 5.06 -19.05 3.29
C MET A 138 3.78 -18.23 3.14
N LEU A 139 3.36 -17.96 1.90
CA LEU A 139 2.13 -17.21 1.59
C LEU A 139 0.91 -18.12 1.43
N TYR A 140 1.03 -19.42 1.73
CA TYR A 140 -0.08 -20.36 1.59
C TYR A 140 -1.27 -19.95 2.48
N GLY A 141 -2.43 -19.73 1.86
CA GLY A 141 -3.65 -19.31 2.55
C GLY A 141 -3.74 -17.82 2.86
N ASP A 142 -2.76 -17.00 2.45
CA ASP A 142 -2.74 -15.54 2.67
C ASP A 142 -2.67 -14.73 1.35
N ILE A 143 -3.02 -15.38 0.22
CA ILE A 143 -3.12 -14.75 -1.09
C ILE A 143 -4.57 -14.80 -1.56
N ALA A 144 -5.14 -13.62 -1.74
CA ALA A 144 -6.40 -13.40 -2.43
C ALA A 144 -6.18 -13.07 -3.92
N TYR A 145 -7.25 -13.19 -4.71
CA TYR A 145 -7.28 -12.81 -6.13
C TYR A 145 -8.46 -11.89 -6.40
N HIS A 146 -8.24 -10.88 -7.23
CA HIS A 146 -9.29 -10.03 -7.78
C HIS A 146 -9.22 -10.05 -9.31
N ASP A 147 -10.37 -10.24 -9.96
CA ASP A 147 -10.44 -10.31 -11.42
C ASP A 147 -10.25 -8.94 -12.06
N TYR A 148 -9.70 -8.90 -13.27
CA TYR A 148 -9.45 -7.64 -13.98
C TYR A 148 -10.75 -7.02 -14.50
N GLU A 149 -11.09 -5.82 -14.02
CA GLU A 149 -12.28 -5.07 -14.45
C GLU A 149 -11.96 -3.89 -15.41
N GLY A 150 -10.70 -3.78 -15.85
CA GLY A 150 -10.19 -2.67 -16.66
C GLY A 150 -9.30 -1.71 -15.84
N VAL A 151 -9.18 -0.47 -16.30
CA VAL A 151 -8.49 0.56 -15.50
C VAL A 151 -9.41 0.97 -14.36
N THR A 152 -9.05 0.59 -13.13
CA THR A 152 -9.80 0.86 -11.88
C THR A 152 -10.05 2.36 -11.72
N THR A 153 -11.21 2.82 -12.17
CA THR A 153 -11.66 4.22 -12.13
C THR A 153 -13.03 4.38 -11.49
N SER A 154 -13.73 3.26 -11.25
CA SER A 154 -15.09 3.25 -10.70
C SER A 154 -15.09 2.85 -9.24
N LEU A 155 -15.86 3.58 -8.42
CA LEU A 155 -16.10 3.23 -7.02
C LEU A 155 -16.93 1.94 -6.87
N ASP A 156 -17.65 1.54 -7.93
CA ASP A 156 -18.48 0.32 -7.91
C ASP A 156 -17.64 -0.97 -7.78
N GLU A 157 -16.34 -0.91 -8.08
CA GLU A 157 -15.38 -2.01 -7.92
C GLU A 157 -14.99 -2.23 -6.46
N GLN A 158 -15.02 -1.19 -5.62
CA GLN A 158 -14.51 -1.24 -4.25
C GLN A 158 -15.10 -2.36 -3.38
N PRO A 159 -16.44 -2.60 -3.36
CA PRO A 159 -16.99 -3.69 -2.55
C PRO A 159 -16.50 -5.07 -3.00
N ARG A 160 -16.24 -5.26 -4.30
CA ARG A 160 -15.70 -6.51 -4.85
C ARG A 160 -14.22 -6.66 -4.53
N LEU A 161 -13.42 -5.59 -4.62
CA LEU A 161 -12.01 -5.58 -4.19
C LEU A 161 -11.87 -5.99 -2.72
N VAL A 162 -12.68 -5.39 -1.84
CA VAL A 162 -12.67 -5.70 -0.41
C VAL A 162 -13.11 -7.15 -0.16
N ALA A 163 -14.16 -7.62 -0.85
CA ALA A 163 -14.61 -9.01 -0.74
C ALA A 163 -13.56 -10.02 -1.26
N SER A 164 -12.89 -9.70 -2.36
CA SER A 164 -11.78 -10.49 -2.91
C SER A 164 -10.64 -10.62 -1.90
N LEU A 165 -10.19 -9.50 -1.31
CA LEU A 165 -9.11 -9.50 -0.31
C LEU A 165 -9.49 -10.30 0.94
N GLY A 166 -10.72 -10.08 1.45
CA GLY A 166 -11.22 -10.74 2.66
C GLY A 166 -10.29 -10.50 3.86
N SER A 167 -9.84 -11.60 4.48
CA SER A 167 -8.90 -11.56 5.60
C SER A 167 -7.43 -11.68 5.19
N CYS A 168 -7.12 -11.91 3.90
CA CYS A 168 -5.75 -12.03 3.43
C CYS A 168 -5.02 -10.68 3.49
N ASN A 169 -3.69 -10.72 3.48
CA ASN A 169 -2.84 -9.54 3.42
C ASN A 169 -2.17 -9.35 2.05
N HIS A 170 -2.21 -10.35 1.18
CA HIS A 170 -1.67 -10.28 -0.17
C HIS A 170 -2.81 -10.42 -1.18
N LEU A 171 -2.81 -9.57 -2.19
CA LEU A 171 -3.78 -9.59 -3.27
C LEU A 171 -3.07 -9.61 -4.62
N ILE A 172 -3.36 -10.62 -5.42
CA ILE A 172 -2.99 -10.66 -6.83
C ILE A 172 -4.15 -10.08 -7.62
N LEU A 173 -3.94 -8.89 -8.18
CA LEU A 173 -4.86 -8.26 -9.12
C LEU A 173 -4.60 -8.92 -10.48
N ARG A 174 -5.51 -9.79 -10.94
CA ARG A 174 -5.33 -10.54 -12.18
C ARG A 174 -5.05 -9.59 -13.34
N ASN A 175 -4.09 -9.97 -14.18
CA ASN A 175 -3.66 -9.20 -15.35
C ASN A 175 -3.18 -7.76 -15.06
N HIS A 176 -2.84 -7.43 -13.81
CA HIS A 176 -2.55 -6.07 -13.38
C HIS A 176 -1.27 -6.01 -12.54
N GLY A 177 -1.24 -6.66 -11.37
CA GLY A 177 -0.09 -6.54 -10.48
C GLY A 177 -0.30 -7.16 -9.10
N LEU A 178 0.54 -6.73 -8.16
CA LEU A 178 0.56 -7.23 -6.79
C LEU A 178 0.18 -6.11 -5.83
N LEU A 179 -0.52 -6.46 -4.75
CA LEU A 179 -0.83 -5.55 -3.66
C LEU A 179 -0.61 -6.26 -2.32
N VAL A 180 -0.03 -5.55 -1.36
CA VAL A 180 0.16 -5.99 0.03
C VAL A 180 -0.44 -4.99 0.99
N VAL A 181 -1.04 -5.50 2.06
CA VAL A 181 -1.59 -4.75 3.20
C VAL A 181 -0.86 -5.17 4.47
N ALA A 182 -0.43 -4.22 5.29
CA ALA A 182 0.23 -4.55 6.56
C ALA A 182 -0.04 -3.52 7.67
N GLU A 183 0.23 -3.96 8.91
CA GLU A 183 0.08 -3.16 10.13
C GLU A 183 1.19 -2.11 10.33
N ASP A 184 2.29 -2.20 9.59
CA ASP A 184 3.35 -1.20 9.54
C ASP A 184 4.10 -1.21 8.18
N LEU A 185 4.87 -0.14 7.94
CA LEU A 185 5.65 0.00 6.70
C LEU A 185 6.75 -1.08 6.56
N PRO A 186 7.54 -1.41 7.61
CA PRO A 186 8.55 -2.46 7.51
C PRO A 186 8.00 -3.85 7.17
N THR A 187 6.79 -4.20 7.64
CA THR A 187 6.16 -5.49 7.34
C THR A 187 5.57 -5.51 5.93
N ALA A 188 5.14 -4.36 5.39
CA ALA A 188 4.68 -4.26 4.01
C ALA A 188 5.85 -4.38 3.00
N PHE A 189 7.04 -3.87 3.34
CA PHE A 189 8.25 -3.88 2.51
C PHE A 189 8.91 -5.27 2.46
#